data_AF-L0HIQ9-F1
#
_entry.id   AF-L0HIQ9-F1
#
_cell.length_a   1.000
_cell.length_b   1.000
_cell.length_c   1.000
_cell.angle_alpha   90.00
_cell.angle_beta   90.00
_cell.angle_gamma   90.00
#
_symmetry.space_group_name_H-M   'P 1'
#
loop_
_entity.id
_entity.type
_entity.pdbx_description
1 polymer ?
#
loop_
_entity_poly.entity_id
_entity_poly.type
_entity_poly.pdbx_seq_one_letter_code
_entity_poly.pdbx_strand_id
1 'polypeptide(L)'
;MKNSLRSIVLLLVLLSFLTVPVLATDTNLAVPYYQQETDYYCGSAVAQMWIDFHNSFVSQNTLYTYIQNHNIESGWSTDPQGLEDVVGNYVTNLITDDHKWSSADAAIMGQAVDIVNRGIPSASLIHEGYHWNAVKGVSYTLYGGQIYQINGVWVQDPWYTMSANIYYAVNSWKNEFTQVDFPSSTWDNYWVTVQGYWGSRGGAPDYDKEIENIRLMDESEVSTPITAEIDIAGFAREQMNKQNLFQEELKGSSPGNTVLVHSLNKNYPDYYLIPFEKDGVPVVVSKVDLKGDTAVFSAGAALEKGASSIKPDLDEARKALEYAGYGDLENARLVWKPCEQTMSEFMPVWEFSNNANEIKYVGYNPFEQKVMVYDNLTPSKMRG
;
A
#
# COMPACT_ATOMS: atom_id res chain seq x y z
N MET A 1 -5.07 -46.39 -47.68
CA MET A 1 -4.83 -44.92 -47.59
C MET A 1 -6.05 -44.12 -47.08
N LYS A 2 -6.84 -44.63 -46.12
CA LYS A 2 -7.96 -43.86 -45.51
C LYS A 2 -7.93 -43.77 -43.98
N ASN A 3 -6.94 -44.40 -43.33
CA ASN A 3 -6.86 -44.47 -41.86
C ASN A 3 -5.71 -43.65 -41.24
N SER A 4 -4.81 -43.03 -42.01
CA SER A 4 -3.69 -42.26 -41.42
C SER A 4 -3.93 -40.75 -41.31
N LEU A 5 -5.04 -40.22 -41.84
CA LEU A 5 -5.34 -38.78 -41.77
C LEU A 5 -6.10 -38.39 -40.49
N ARG A 6 -6.82 -39.33 -39.85
CA ARG A 6 -7.57 -39.06 -38.61
C ARG A 6 -6.67 -38.98 -37.37
N SER A 7 -5.51 -39.64 -37.37
CA SER A 7 -4.56 -39.57 -36.24
C SER A 7 -3.73 -38.29 -36.24
N ILE A 8 -3.54 -37.62 -37.38
CA ILE A 8 -2.75 -36.37 -37.47
C ILE A 8 -3.58 -35.17 -37.03
N VAL A 9 -4.90 -35.16 -37.31
CA VAL A 9 -5.80 -34.11 -36.83
C VAL A 9 -6.05 -34.21 -35.31
N LEU A 10 -6.07 -35.42 -34.75
CA LEU A 10 -6.18 -35.59 -33.29
C LEU A 10 -4.91 -35.14 -32.55
N LEU A 11 -3.73 -35.26 -33.17
CA LEU A 11 -2.46 -34.82 -32.56
C LEU A 11 -2.29 -33.29 -32.60
N LEU A 12 -2.89 -32.59 -33.57
CA LEU A 12 -2.85 -31.12 -33.66
C LEU A 12 -3.88 -30.42 -32.76
N VAL A 13 -4.94 -31.10 -32.32
CA VAL A 13 -5.92 -30.55 -31.36
C VAL A 13 -5.51 -30.80 -29.90
N LEU A 14 -4.57 -31.72 -29.65
CA LEU A 14 -3.99 -31.98 -28.32
C LEU A 14 -2.74 -31.14 -28.01
N LEU A 15 -2.31 -30.28 -28.94
CA LEU A 15 -1.17 -29.35 -28.78
C LEU A 15 -1.59 -27.92 -28.42
N SER A 16 -2.90 -27.63 -28.34
CA SER A 16 -3.43 -26.40 -27.76
C SER A 16 -3.79 -26.65 -26.29
N PHE A 17 -3.32 -25.78 -25.40
CA PHE A 17 -3.42 -25.86 -23.93
C PHE A 17 -2.35 -26.70 -23.22
N LEU A 18 -1.10 -26.65 -23.69
CA LEU A 18 -0.02 -26.46 -22.72
C LEU A 18 -0.13 -25.02 -22.22
N THR A 19 -1.08 -24.76 -21.33
CA THR A 19 -1.06 -23.55 -20.51
C THR A 19 0.14 -23.71 -19.60
N VAL A 20 1.31 -23.23 -20.05
CA VAL A 20 2.40 -22.96 -19.13
C VAL A 20 1.78 -22.07 -18.07
N PRO A 21 1.79 -22.44 -16.78
CA PRO A 21 1.27 -21.57 -15.74
C PRO A 21 2.00 -20.25 -15.90
N VAL A 22 1.25 -19.21 -16.25
CA VAL A 22 1.80 -17.87 -16.35
C VAL A 22 2.01 -17.44 -14.91
N LEU A 23 3.22 -17.70 -14.40
CA LEU A 23 3.58 -17.36 -13.04
C LEU A 23 3.75 -15.85 -12.96
N ALA A 24 3.18 -15.25 -11.92
CA ALA A 24 3.47 -13.87 -11.59
C ALA A 24 4.98 -13.71 -11.41
N THR A 25 5.50 -12.61 -11.94
CA THR A 25 6.85 -12.13 -11.76
C THR A 25 6.80 -10.95 -10.80
N ASP A 26 7.76 -10.87 -9.89
CA ASP A 26 7.91 -9.74 -8.97
C ASP A 26 9.18 -8.98 -9.30
N THR A 27 9.06 -7.66 -9.40
CA THR A 27 10.20 -6.75 -9.30
C THR A 27 10.00 -5.95 -8.02
N ASN A 28 10.82 -6.23 -7.01
CA ASN A 28 10.78 -5.54 -5.72
C ASN A 28 12.18 -4.97 -5.43
N LEU A 29 12.35 -3.67 -5.66
CA LEU A 29 13.64 -3.00 -5.52
C LEU A 29 14.08 -3.02 -4.04
N ALA A 30 15.39 -3.12 -3.81
CA ALA A 30 15.97 -3.11 -2.46
C ALA A 30 16.08 -1.69 -1.88
N VAL A 31 15.02 -0.89 -2.01
CA VAL A 31 14.94 0.47 -1.45
C VAL A 31 15.03 0.39 0.08
N PRO A 32 15.98 1.09 0.71
CA PRO A 32 16.10 1.13 2.16
C PRO A 32 14.88 1.81 2.75
N TYR A 33 14.41 1.30 3.89
CA TYR A 33 13.25 1.88 4.57
C TYR A 33 13.67 2.92 5.60
N TYR A 34 12.95 4.05 5.60
CA TYR A 34 13.08 5.09 6.60
C TYR A 34 11.70 5.56 7.03
N GLN A 35 11.41 5.45 8.33
CA GLN A 35 10.24 6.05 8.94
C GLN A 35 10.39 7.58 8.97
N GLN A 36 9.29 8.33 8.79
CA GLN A 36 9.30 9.77 8.98
C GLN A 36 9.62 10.15 10.44
N GLU A 37 10.49 11.14 10.60
CA GLU A 37 10.98 11.58 11.93
C GLU A 37 9.97 12.49 12.65
N THR A 38 9.03 13.10 11.93
CA THR A 38 7.92 13.91 12.45
C THR A 38 6.68 13.73 11.58
N ASP A 39 5.51 14.10 12.10
CA ASP A 39 4.18 14.00 11.47
C ASP A 39 4.05 14.65 10.07
N TYR A 40 4.93 15.58 9.70
CA TYR A 40 4.92 16.24 8.38
C TYR A 40 6.10 15.88 7.46
N TYR A 41 6.88 14.84 7.78
CA TYR A 41 8.07 14.45 7.01
C TYR A 41 7.85 13.30 6.01
N CYS A 42 6.62 12.92 5.70
CA CYS A 42 6.35 11.83 4.75
C CYS A 42 7.08 12.01 3.40
N GLY A 43 7.02 13.21 2.81
CA GLY A 43 7.74 13.51 1.56
C GLY A 43 9.27 13.48 1.70
N SER A 44 9.81 13.98 2.82
CA SER A 44 11.25 13.94 3.10
C SER A 44 11.75 12.52 3.38
N ALA A 45 10.95 11.67 4.01
CA ALA A 45 11.25 10.26 4.21
C ALA A 45 11.22 9.48 2.89
N VAL A 46 10.23 9.73 2.02
CA VAL A 46 10.20 9.16 0.66
C VAL A 46 11.43 9.58 -0.16
N ALA A 47 11.79 10.87 -0.12
CA ALA A 47 13.01 11.36 -0.76
C ALA A 47 14.26 10.65 -0.20
N GLN A 48 14.36 10.47 1.12
CA GLN A 48 15.48 9.79 1.76
C GLN A 48 15.61 8.32 1.29
N MET A 49 14.49 7.58 1.26
CA MET A 49 14.43 6.20 0.78
C MET A 49 14.90 6.10 -0.68
N TRP A 50 14.40 6.99 -1.55
CA TRP A 50 14.76 7.00 -2.96
C TRP A 50 16.23 7.40 -3.18
N ILE A 51 16.70 8.47 -2.53
CA ILE A 51 18.06 8.98 -2.70
C ILE A 51 19.10 7.97 -2.20
N ASP A 52 18.87 7.33 -1.04
CA ASP A 52 19.82 6.34 -0.51
C ASP A 52 19.84 5.06 -1.35
N PHE A 53 18.73 4.69 -1.99
CA PHE A 53 18.72 3.55 -2.92
C PHE A 53 19.68 3.72 -4.11
N HIS A 54 19.82 4.94 -4.64
CA HIS A 54 20.66 5.18 -5.82
C HIS A 54 22.03 5.78 -5.51
N ASN A 55 22.13 6.57 -4.44
CA ASN A 55 23.31 7.34 -4.10
C ASN A 55 23.72 7.07 -2.65
N SER A 56 23.44 8.02 -1.76
CA SER A 56 23.91 7.98 -0.37
C SER A 56 22.93 8.69 0.54
N PHE A 57 22.81 8.19 1.75
CA PHE A 57 22.02 8.75 2.83
C PHE A 57 22.11 10.28 2.96
N VAL A 58 20.95 10.92 3.02
CA VAL A 58 20.76 12.33 3.39
C VAL A 58 19.67 12.39 4.46
N SER A 59 19.83 13.20 5.50
CA SER A 59 18.85 13.27 6.58
C SER A 59 17.54 13.94 6.14
N GLN A 60 16.41 13.53 6.74
CA GLN A 60 15.10 14.09 6.41
C GLN A 60 15.03 15.59 6.67
N ASN A 61 15.66 16.10 7.74
CA ASN A 61 15.72 17.55 8.00
C ASN A 61 16.43 18.35 6.88
N THR A 62 17.51 17.80 6.31
CA THR A 62 18.20 18.44 5.17
C THR A 62 17.31 18.42 3.93
N LEU A 63 16.66 17.28 3.66
CA LEU A 63 15.76 17.13 2.52
C LEU A 63 14.53 18.04 2.66
N TYR A 64 13.92 18.09 3.85
CA TYR A 64 12.81 18.98 4.16
C TYR A 64 13.17 20.45 3.93
N THR A 65 14.35 20.87 4.39
CA THR A 65 14.80 22.25 4.15
C THR A 65 14.96 22.54 2.66
N TYR A 66 15.44 21.58 1.87
CA TYR A 66 15.52 21.73 0.42
C TYR A 66 14.13 21.84 -0.20
N ILE A 67 13.24 20.89 0.11
CA ILE A 67 11.84 20.83 -0.34
C ILE A 67 11.14 22.16 -0.06
N GLN A 68 11.21 22.67 1.18
CA GLN A 68 10.53 23.91 1.56
C GLN A 68 11.00 25.15 0.77
N ASN A 69 12.24 25.15 0.25
CA ASN A 69 12.75 26.22 -0.60
C ASN A 69 12.34 26.08 -2.08
N HIS A 70 11.77 24.94 -2.47
CA HIS A 70 11.41 24.59 -3.85
C HIS A 70 9.92 24.29 -4.02
N ASN A 71 9.17 24.12 -2.93
CA ASN A 71 7.71 24.11 -2.95
C ASN A 71 7.22 25.37 -3.66
N ILE A 72 6.28 25.19 -4.58
CA ILE A 72 5.63 26.25 -5.35
C ILE A 72 4.27 26.63 -4.75
N GLU A 73 3.69 25.79 -3.89
CA GLU A 73 2.44 26.06 -3.19
C GLU A 73 2.64 26.23 -1.68
N SER A 74 2.09 27.33 -1.14
CA SER A 74 2.12 27.61 0.30
C SER A 74 1.22 26.63 1.08
N GLY A 75 1.65 26.23 2.28
CA GLY A 75 0.88 25.37 3.18
C GLY A 75 1.21 23.87 3.06
N TRP A 76 2.00 23.49 2.06
CA TRP A 76 2.48 22.12 1.90
C TRP A 76 3.75 21.86 2.69
N SER A 77 3.79 20.71 3.38
CA SER A 77 5.03 20.18 3.95
C SER A 77 5.95 19.62 2.86
N THR A 78 5.39 19.02 1.82
CA THR A 78 6.10 18.62 0.60
C THR A 78 5.09 18.61 -0.53
N ASP A 79 5.17 19.60 -1.41
CA ASP A 79 4.39 19.54 -2.66
C ASP A 79 5.13 18.67 -3.70
N PRO A 80 4.44 18.22 -4.76
CA PRO A 80 5.04 17.36 -5.78
C PRO A 80 6.29 17.95 -6.45
N GLN A 81 6.33 19.25 -6.73
CA GLN A 81 7.52 19.91 -7.31
C GLN A 81 8.69 19.91 -6.34
N GLY A 82 8.47 20.21 -5.06
CA GLY A 82 9.52 20.17 -4.04
C GLY A 82 10.12 18.78 -3.89
N LEU A 83 9.30 17.72 -4.02
CA LEU A 83 9.76 16.34 -4.02
C LEU A 83 10.53 15.97 -5.30
N GLU A 84 10.04 16.39 -6.46
CA GLU A 84 10.76 16.26 -7.73
C GLU A 84 12.15 16.89 -7.64
N ASP A 85 12.22 18.17 -7.28
CA ASP A 85 13.45 18.96 -7.25
C ASP A 85 14.48 18.35 -6.31
N VAL A 86 14.07 17.91 -5.11
CA VAL A 86 15.00 17.33 -4.15
C VAL A 86 15.56 15.99 -4.64
N VAL A 87 14.73 15.12 -5.24
CA VAL A 87 15.20 13.83 -5.74
C VAL A 87 16.13 14.04 -6.95
N GLY A 88 15.75 14.89 -7.90
CA GLY A 88 16.58 15.23 -9.07
C GLY A 88 17.91 15.90 -8.71
N ASN A 89 17.94 16.69 -7.63
CA ASN A 89 19.18 17.31 -7.13
C ASN A 89 20.16 16.30 -6.52
N TYR A 90 19.65 15.33 -5.78
CA TYR A 90 20.48 14.39 -5.02
C TYR A 90 20.77 13.07 -5.74
N VAL A 91 20.02 12.70 -6.80
CA VAL A 91 20.26 11.48 -7.60
C VAL A 91 20.91 11.84 -8.93
N THR A 92 22.17 11.45 -9.10
CA THR A 92 22.98 11.85 -10.26
C THR A 92 22.46 11.23 -11.57
N ASN A 93 22.29 12.05 -12.60
CA ASN A 93 21.79 11.67 -13.94
C ASN A 93 20.33 11.19 -13.99
N LEU A 94 19.59 11.29 -12.88
CA LEU A 94 18.15 11.09 -12.87
C LEU A 94 17.49 12.41 -13.26
N ILE A 95 16.56 12.35 -14.21
CA ILE A 95 15.62 13.43 -14.46
C ILE A 95 14.32 12.99 -13.80
N THR A 96 13.78 13.83 -12.92
CA THR A 96 12.53 13.61 -12.20
C THR A 96 11.42 14.47 -12.81
N ASP A 97 10.17 14.06 -12.59
CA ASP A 97 8.98 14.81 -13.05
C ASP A 97 7.80 14.53 -12.08
N ASP A 98 7.06 15.57 -11.74
CA ASP A 98 5.85 15.55 -10.91
C ASP A 98 4.60 15.25 -11.76
N HIS A 99 4.47 14.01 -12.21
CA HIS A 99 3.41 13.63 -13.13
C HIS A 99 1.98 13.79 -12.56
N LYS A 100 1.16 14.49 -13.36
CA LYS A 100 -0.29 14.61 -13.20
C LYS A 100 -1.02 13.64 -14.11
N TRP A 101 -1.53 12.56 -13.54
CA TRP A 101 -2.27 11.54 -14.27
C TRP A 101 -3.77 11.80 -14.22
N SER A 102 -4.43 11.67 -15.37
CA SER A 102 -5.89 11.78 -15.48
C SER A 102 -6.64 10.52 -15.02
N SER A 103 -5.91 9.47 -14.64
CA SER A 103 -6.43 8.17 -14.25
C SER A 103 -5.45 7.47 -13.30
N ALA A 104 -5.98 6.87 -12.23
CA ALA A 104 -5.21 5.97 -11.35
C ALA A 104 -4.51 4.85 -12.14
N ASP A 105 -5.22 4.27 -13.12
CA ASP A 105 -4.72 3.10 -13.86
C ASP A 105 -3.46 3.43 -14.65
N ALA A 106 -3.49 4.53 -15.41
CA ALA A 106 -2.32 5.03 -16.15
C ALA A 106 -1.15 5.35 -15.22
N ALA A 107 -1.41 5.98 -14.06
CA ALA A 107 -0.38 6.27 -13.06
C ALA A 107 0.30 4.99 -12.55
N ILE A 108 -0.49 3.99 -12.14
CA ILE A 108 0.03 2.69 -11.65
C ILE A 108 0.83 1.98 -12.73
N MET A 109 0.36 2.01 -13.98
CA MET A 109 1.08 1.41 -15.11
C MET A 109 2.40 2.13 -15.40
N GLY A 110 2.42 3.47 -15.33
CA GLY A 110 3.63 4.28 -15.46
C GLY A 110 4.66 3.92 -14.39
N GLN A 111 4.24 3.83 -13.13
CA GLN A 111 5.10 3.43 -12.02
C GLN A 111 5.68 2.02 -12.22
N ALA A 112 4.85 1.07 -12.62
CA ALA A 112 5.30 -0.29 -12.92
C ALA A 112 6.35 -0.32 -14.04
N VAL A 113 6.14 0.48 -15.09
CA VAL A 113 7.06 0.63 -16.20
C VAL A 113 8.42 1.19 -15.74
N ASP A 114 8.46 2.19 -14.87
CA ASP A 114 9.72 2.71 -14.33
C ASP A 114 10.45 1.72 -13.43
N ILE A 115 9.71 1.03 -12.57
CA ILE A 115 10.28 0.04 -11.67
C ILE A 115 10.89 -1.12 -12.45
N VAL A 116 10.16 -1.68 -13.43
CA VAL A 116 10.58 -2.87 -14.17
C VAL A 116 11.62 -2.55 -15.23
N ASN A 117 11.41 -1.50 -16.03
CA ASN A 117 12.26 -1.22 -17.18
C ASN A 117 13.47 -0.34 -16.83
N ARG A 118 13.34 0.48 -15.79
CA ARG A 118 14.36 1.48 -15.42
C ARG A 118 15.01 1.22 -14.06
N GLY A 119 14.40 0.38 -13.22
CA GLY A 119 14.89 0.10 -11.88
C GLY A 119 14.80 1.32 -10.97
N ILE A 120 13.80 2.17 -11.19
CA ILE A 120 13.59 3.44 -10.47
C ILE A 120 12.32 3.27 -9.62
N PRO A 121 12.38 3.47 -8.29
CA PRO A 121 11.16 3.55 -7.48
C PRO A 121 10.41 4.84 -7.81
N SER A 122 9.17 4.95 -7.37
CA SER A 122 8.35 6.15 -7.59
C SER A 122 7.67 6.59 -6.30
N ALA A 123 7.35 7.86 -6.16
CA ALA A 123 6.50 8.35 -5.08
C ALA A 123 5.04 8.41 -5.54
N SER A 124 4.11 8.09 -4.65
CA SER A 124 2.67 8.33 -4.83
C SER A 124 2.19 9.28 -3.75
N LEU A 125 1.45 10.30 -4.16
CA LEU A 125 0.68 11.13 -3.24
C LEU A 125 -0.70 10.50 -3.07
N ILE A 126 -1.04 10.14 -1.84
CA ILE A 126 -2.25 9.41 -1.49
C ILE A 126 -3.12 10.21 -0.51
N HIS A 127 -4.30 9.67 -0.21
CA HIS A 127 -5.25 10.25 0.74
C HIS A 127 -5.52 11.73 0.43
N GLU A 128 -5.98 12.01 -0.78
CA GLU A 128 -6.46 13.34 -1.18
C GLU A 128 -5.37 14.42 -1.20
N GLY A 129 -4.09 14.02 -1.20
CA GLY A 129 -2.96 14.93 -1.18
C GLY A 129 -2.24 15.04 0.16
N TYR A 130 -2.61 14.22 1.16
CA TYR A 130 -2.12 14.35 2.52
C TYR A 130 -0.86 13.56 2.85
N HIS A 131 -0.54 12.52 2.09
CA HIS A 131 0.52 11.60 2.48
C HIS A 131 1.32 11.06 1.30
N TRP A 132 2.64 10.98 1.48
CA TRP A 132 3.57 10.47 0.48
C TRP A 132 4.01 9.05 0.84
N ASN A 133 3.92 8.14 -0.13
CA ASN A 133 4.44 6.79 -0.04
C ASN A 133 5.45 6.50 -1.15
N ALA A 134 6.39 5.60 -0.90
CA ALA A 134 7.32 5.10 -1.92
C ALA A 134 6.81 3.77 -2.50
N VAL A 135 6.49 3.76 -3.79
CA VAL A 135 6.20 2.54 -4.55
C VAL A 135 7.53 2.01 -5.10
N LYS A 136 7.97 0.88 -4.57
CA LYS A 136 9.31 0.31 -4.87
C LYS A 136 9.27 -0.99 -5.64
N GLY A 137 8.09 -1.53 -5.88
CA GLY A 137 7.95 -2.80 -6.56
C GLY A 137 6.59 -3.00 -7.18
N VAL A 138 6.52 -3.99 -8.06
CA VAL A 138 5.30 -4.42 -8.73
C VAL A 138 5.29 -5.94 -8.88
N SER A 139 4.13 -6.53 -8.65
CA SER A 139 3.81 -7.90 -9.04
C SER A 139 3.05 -7.88 -10.35
N TYR A 140 3.51 -8.62 -11.35
CA TYR A 140 2.98 -8.54 -12.71
C TYR A 140 3.10 -9.86 -13.46
N THR A 141 2.39 -9.94 -14.58
CA THR A 141 2.44 -11.05 -15.52
C THR A 141 3.06 -10.58 -16.82
N LEU A 142 3.97 -11.38 -17.38
CA LEU A 142 4.62 -11.12 -18.66
C LEU A 142 3.87 -11.78 -19.82
N TYR A 143 3.81 -11.09 -20.97
CA TYR A 143 3.46 -11.67 -22.26
C TYR A 143 4.47 -11.17 -23.31
N GLY A 144 5.11 -12.10 -24.04
CA GLY A 144 6.14 -11.72 -25.02
C GLY A 144 7.36 -10.98 -24.43
N GLY A 145 7.63 -11.14 -23.13
CA GLY A 145 8.72 -10.45 -22.42
C GLY A 145 8.40 -9.01 -22.02
N GLN A 146 7.16 -8.56 -22.17
CA GLN A 146 6.68 -7.25 -21.73
C GLN A 146 5.63 -7.42 -20.63
N ILE A 147 5.48 -6.40 -19.78
CA ILE A 147 4.41 -6.35 -18.79
C ILE A 147 3.08 -6.43 -19.54
N TYR A 148 2.24 -7.39 -19.17
CA TYR A 148 0.89 -7.54 -19.72
C TYR A 148 -0.17 -7.16 -18.69
N GLN A 149 0.03 -7.59 -17.44
CA GLN A 149 -0.93 -7.36 -16.37
C GLN A 149 -0.22 -7.03 -15.06
N ILE A 150 -0.70 -6.02 -14.35
CA ILE A 150 -0.25 -5.68 -13.00
C ILE A 150 -1.22 -6.31 -11.99
N ASN A 151 -0.68 -7.08 -11.06
CA ASN A 151 -1.43 -7.78 -10.01
C ASN A 151 -1.47 -6.96 -8.71
N GLY A 152 -0.40 -6.23 -8.43
CA GLY A 152 -0.28 -5.40 -7.22
C GLY A 152 1.06 -4.68 -7.14
N VAL A 153 1.24 -3.89 -6.09
CA VAL A 153 2.41 -3.02 -5.87
C VAL A 153 3.03 -3.26 -4.51
N TRP A 154 4.34 -3.04 -4.43
CA TRP A 154 5.10 -3.05 -3.18
C TRP A 154 5.37 -1.62 -2.74
N VAL A 155 4.95 -1.28 -1.53
CA VAL A 155 4.92 0.08 -0.97
C VAL A 155 5.69 0.13 0.34
N GLN A 156 6.40 1.23 0.52
CA GLN A 156 6.97 1.68 1.78
C GLN A 156 6.22 2.92 2.23
N ASP A 157 5.54 2.80 3.38
CA ASP A 157 4.81 3.89 4.03
C ASP A 157 5.69 4.49 5.14
N PRO A 158 6.13 5.75 5.02
CA PRO A 158 6.99 6.37 6.01
C PRO A 158 6.26 6.70 7.31
N TRP A 159 4.93 6.72 7.35
CA TRP A 159 4.17 7.07 8.56
C TRP A 159 4.49 6.14 9.73
N TYR A 160 4.89 4.88 9.47
CA TYR A 160 4.83 3.86 10.50
C TYR A 160 5.90 2.77 10.47
N THR A 161 6.38 2.38 11.66
CA THR A 161 7.39 1.34 11.94
C THR A 161 7.00 -0.11 11.65
N MET A 162 5.79 -0.40 11.15
CA MET A 162 5.30 -1.78 11.06
C MET A 162 6.11 -2.60 10.07
N SER A 163 6.31 -2.04 8.88
CA SER A 163 6.78 -2.80 7.74
C SER A 163 7.41 -1.91 6.69
N ALA A 164 8.67 -2.23 6.38
CA ALA A 164 9.39 -1.78 5.21
C ALA A 164 8.90 -2.41 3.89
N ASN A 165 7.91 -3.31 3.91
CA ASN A 165 7.55 -4.12 2.76
C ASN A 165 6.06 -4.51 2.79
N ILE A 166 5.21 -3.56 2.39
CA ILE A 166 3.76 -3.77 2.26
C ILE A 166 3.45 -4.09 0.80
N TYR A 167 2.67 -5.15 0.57
CA TYR A 167 2.07 -5.45 -0.72
C TYR A 167 0.62 -5.03 -0.71
N TYR A 168 0.18 -4.32 -1.75
CA TYR A 168 -1.22 -4.09 -2.06
C TYR A 168 -1.59 -4.78 -3.36
N ALA A 169 -2.67 -5.56 -3.36
CA ALA A 169 -3.34 -5.95 -4.60
C ALA A 169 -3.78 -4.68 -5.34
N VAL A 170 -3.71 -4.69 -6.67
CA VAL A 170 -3.86 -3.46 -7.48
C VAL A 170 -5.20 -2.76 -7.25
N ASN A 171 -6.28 -3.53 -7.06
CA ASN A 171 -7.61 -2.98 -6.80
C ASN A 171 -7.72 -2.31 -5.43
N SER A 172 -6.98 -2.79 -4.43
CA SER A 172 -6.90 -2.16 -3.11
C SER A 172 -6.00 -0.93 -3.15
N TRP A 173 -4.88 -0.98 -3.87
CA TRP A 173 -4.02 0.19 -4.06
C TRP A 173 -4.76 1.36 -4.72
N LYS A 174 -5.67 1.10 -5.67
CA LYS A 174 -6.52 2.13 -6.28
C LYS A 174 -7.43 2.86 -5.29
N ASN A 175 -7.76 2.26 -4.14
CA ASN A 175 -8.54 2.93 -3.11
C ASN A 175 -7.67 3.85 -2.26
N GLU A 176 -6.41 3.47 -2.01
CA GLU A 176 -5.42 4.28 -1.31
C GLU A 176 -4.95 5.45 -2.18
N PHE A 177 -4.66 5.18 -3.45
CA PHE A 177 -4.15 6.14 -4.40
C PHE A 177 -5.29 6.99 -4.99
N THR A 178 -5.70 7.99 -4.23
CA THR A 178 -6.77 8.92 -4.59
C THR A 178 -6.24 10.16 -5.31
N GLN A 179 -7.14 10.89 -5.98
CA GLN A 179 -6.83 12.20 -6.55
C GLN A 179 -6.53 13.20 -5.44
N VAL A 180 -5.65 14.16 -5.70
CA VAL A 180 -5.52 15.36 -4.86
C VAL A 180 -6.86 16.12 -4.86
N ASP A 181 -7.37 16.46 -3.67
CA ASP A 181 -8.63 17.23 -3.48
C ASP A 181 -8.32 18.54 -2.77
N PHE A 182 -7.58 19.41 -3.46
CA PHE A 182 -7.19 20.74 -2.99
C PHE A 182 -7.56 21.76 -4.07
N PRO A 183 -8.76 22.38 -4.02
CA PRO A 183 -9.29 23.21 -5.11
C PRO A 183 -8.41 24.37 -5.62
N SER A 184 -7.41 24.79 -4.85
CA SER A 184 -6.45 25.83 -5.24
C SER A 184 -5.13 25.30 -5.78
N SER A 185 -4.95 23.98 -5.82
CA SER A 185 -3.71 23.32 -6.19
C SER A 185 -3.63 23.05 -7.70
N THR A 186 -2.45 23.19 -8.29
CA THR A 186 -2.15 22.80 -9.68
C THR A 186 -2.29 21.29 -9.92
N TRP A 187 -2.27 20.52 -8.83
CA TRP A 187 -2.44 19.07 -8.81
C TRP A 187 -3.87 18.61 -8.52
N ASP A 188 -4.79 19.54 -8.26
CA ASP A 188 -6.19 19.23 -7.96
C ASP A 188 -6.86 18.36 -9.04
N ASN A 189 -7.58 17.32 -8.62
CA ASN A 189 -8.22 16.31 -9.47
C ASN A 189 -7.26 15.43 -10.29
N TYR A 190 -5.99 15.35 -9.93
CA TYR A 190 -5.04 14.41 -10.56
C TYR A 190 -4.57 13.35 -9.57
N TRP A 191 -4.26 12.17 -10.11
CA TRP A 191 -3.42 11.20 -9.41
C TRP A 191 -1.98 11.64 -9.61
N VAL A 192 -1.27 11.88 -8.51
CA VAL A 192 0.07 12.47 -8.56
C VAL A 192 1.12 11.47 -8.16
N THR A 193 2.17 11.43 -8.97
CA THR A 193 3.37 10.67 -8.69
C THR A 193 4.59 11.54 -8.92
N VAL A 194 5.66 11.30 -8.18
CA VAL A 194 7.00 11.72 -8.63
C VAL A 194 7.68 10.50 -9.22
N GLN A 195 8.09 10.61 -10.48
CA GLN A 195 8.77 9.55 -11.22
C GLN A 195 10.08 10.09 -11.79
N GLY A 196 10.85 9.21 -12.42
CA GLY A 196 12.06 9.66 -13.09
C GLY A 196 12.57 8.70 -14.14
N TYR A 197 13.50 9.19 -14.95
CA TYR A 197 14.18 8.44 -15.99
C TYR A 197 15.65 8.82 -16.07
N TRP A 198 16.48 7.85 -16.48
CA TRP A 198 17.90 8.08 -16.65
C TRP A 198 18.15 8.89 -17.92
N GLY A 199 18.60 10.14 -17.79
CA GLY A 199 18.89 11.01 -18.94
C GLY A 199 19.92 10.42 -19.91
N SER A 200 20.76 9.50 -19.42
CA SER A 200 21.73 8.75 -20.22
C SER A 200 21.12 7.68 -21.15
N ARG A 201 19.83 7.36 -21.02
CA ARG A 201 19.15 6.25 -21.72
C ARG A 201 18.23 6.66 -22.88
N GLY A 202 18.30 7.91 -23.35
CA GLY A 202 17.73 8.27 -24.66
C GLY A 202 16.41 9.04 -24.66
N GLY A 203 16.21 9.93 -23.68
CA GLY A 203 15.09 10.88 -23.66
C GLY A 203 13.98 10.50 -22.68
N ALA A 204 13.01 11.40 -22.53
CA ALA A 204 11.85 11.20 -21.67
C ALA A 204 11.00 10.00 -22.13
N PRO A 205 10.41 9.23 -21.20
CA PRO A 205 9.51 8.13 -21.53
C PRO A 205 8.26 8.61 -22.25
N ASP A 206 7.75 7.78 -23.16
CA ASP A 206 6.44 7.94 -23.80
C ASP A 206 5.47 6.99 -23.10
N TYR A 207 4.95 7.41 -21.94
CA TYR A 207 4.14 6.53 -21.10
C TYR A 207 2.89 6.05 -21.82
N ASP A 208 2.20 6.89 -22.60
CA ASP A 208 1.00 6.51 -23.35
C ASP A 208 1.27 5.28 -24.24
N LYS A 209 2.43 5.27 -24.91
CA LYS A 209 2.85 4.14 -25.73
C LYS A 209 3.33 2.94 -24.89
N GLU A 210 4.08 3.19 -23.82
CA GLU A 210 4.63 2.11 -22.98
C GLU A 210 3.55 1.36 -22.19
N ILE A 211 2.43 2.02 -21.85
CA ILE A 211 1.33 1.41 -21.10
C ILE A 211 0.21 0.88 -21.99
N GLU A 212 0.23 1.12 -23.31
CA GLU A 212 -0.91 0.86 -24.23
C GLU A 212 -1.44 -0.60 -24.16
N ASN A 213 -0.56 -1.55 -23.86
CA ASN A 213 -0.86 -2.99 -23.82
C ASN A 213 -0.87 -3.58 -22.41
N ILE A 214 -0.77 -2.72 -21.37
CA ILE A 214 -0.80 -3.14 -19.97
C ILE A 214 -2.24 -3.06 -19.48
N ARG A 215 -2.69 -4.09 -18.76
CA ARG A 215 -3.95 -4.06 -18.00
C ARG A 215 -3.68 -4.17 -16.50
N LEU A 216 -4.65 -3.78 -15.70
CA LEU A 216 -4.68 -4.14 -14.28
C LEU A 216 -5.46 -5.44 -14.11
N MET A 217 -5.10 -6.24 -13.10
CA MET A 217 -5.87 -7.41 -12.69
C MET A 217 -7.28 -6.98 -12.27
N ASP A 218 -8.30 -7.55 -12.90
CA ASP A 218 -9.68 -7.25 -12.53
C ASP A 218 -10.02 -7.92 -11.19
N GLU A 219 -10.76 -7.21 -10.34
CA GLU A 219 -11.15 -7.72 -9.02
C GLU A 219 -11.96 -9.02 -9.12
N SER A 220 -12.82 -9.15 -10.14
CA SER A 220 -13.61 -10.36 -10.36
C SER A 220 -12.77 -11.61 -10.65
N GLU A 221 -11.51 -11.44 -11.06
CA GLU A 221 -10.56 -12.56 -11.27
C GLU A 221 -10.02 -13.11 -9.94
N VAL A 222 -10.16 -12.37 -8.83
CA VAL A 222 -9.61 -12.73 -7.51
C VAL A 222 -10.64 -12.76 -6.38
N SER A 223 -11.89 -12.37 -6.64
CA SER A 223 -12.99 -12.43 -5.68
C SER A 223 -13.44 -13.87 -5.39
N THR A 224 -13.67 -14.16 -4.11
CA THR A 224 -14.19 -15.45 -3.65
C THR A 224 -15.48 -15.26 -2.84
N PRO A 225 -16.57 -15.99 -3.13
CA PRO A 225 -17.80 -15.89 -2.35
C PRO A 225 -17.58 -16.24 -0.87
N ILE A 226 -18.12 -15.42 0.03
CA ILE A 226 -18.15 -15.66 1.46
C ILE A 226 -19.23 -16.69 1.75
N THR A 227 -18.84 -17.76 2.43
CA THR A 227 -19.77 -18.76 2.97
C THR A 227 -19.62 -18.81 4.48
N ALA A 228 -20.60 -19.37 5.19
CA ALA A 228 -20.52 -19.53 6.66
C ALA A 228 -19.31 -20.40 7.10
N GLU A 229 -18.70 -21.14 6.18
CA GLU A 229 -17.59 -22.07 6.42
C GLU A 229 -16.25 -21.56 5.89
N ILE A 230 -16.18 -20.35 5.32
CA ILE A 230 -14.93 -19.87 4.72
C ILE A 230 -13.86 -19.68 5.80
N ASP A 231 -12.75 -20.41 5.66
CA ASP A 231 -11.55 -20.15 6.43
C ASP A 231 -10.84 -18.93 5.84
N ILE A 232 -11.15 -17.75 6.37
CA ILE A 232 -10.58 -16.47 5.91
C ILE A 232 -9.04 -16.46 6.00
N ALA A 233 -8.47 -17.07 7.04
CA ALA A 233 -7.02 -17.15 7.20
C ALA A 233 -6.40 -18.12 6.18
N GLY A 234 -7.04 -19.27 5.97
CA GLY A 234 -6.67 -20.21 4.91
C GLY A 234 -6.73 -19.58 3.51
N PHE A 235 -7.80 -18.83 3.22
CA PHE A 235 -7.95 -18.06 1.99
C PHE A 235 -6.80 -17.05 1.81
N ALA A 236 -6.51 -16.22 2.81
CA ALA A 236 -5.42 -15.26 2.74
C ALA A 236 -4.07 -15.93 2.47
N ARG A 237 -3.78 -17.04 3.16
CA ARG A 237 -2.57 -17.83 2.96
C ARG A 237 -2.48 -18.39 1.54
N GLU A 238 -3.58 -18.91 1.00
CA GLU A 238 -3.64 -19.43 -0.36
C GLU A 238 -3.37 -18.33 -1.40
N GLN A 239 -3.96 -17.15 -1.23
CA GLN A 239 -3.76 -16.03 -2.14
C GLN A 239 -2.32 -15.53 -2.14
N MET A 240 -1.70 -15.40 -0.96
CA MET A 240 -0.28 -15.04 -0.85
C MET A 240 0.62 -16.11 -1.49
N ASN A 241 0.32 -17.41 -1.30
CA ASN A 241 1.07 -18.50 -1.94
C ASN A 241 0.94 -18.50 -3.47
N LYS A 242 -0.27 -18.28 -4.00
CA LYS A 242 -0.53 -18.20 -5.45
C LYS A 242 0.26 -17.07 -6.11
N GLN A 243 0.43 -15.97 -5.40
CA GLN A 243 1.17 -14.78 -5.85
C GLN A 243 2.64 -14.81 -5.41
N ASN A 244 3.12 -15.91 -4.80
CA ASN A 244 4.49 -16.04 -4.30
C ASN A 244 4.93 -14.92 -3.31
N LEU A 245 3.98 -14.36 -2.56
CA LEU A 245 4.21 -13.27 -1.62
C LEU A 245 4.68 -13.82 -0.27
N PHE A 246 5.66 -13.17 0.35
CA PHE A 246 6.10 -13.41 1.74
C PHE A 246 6.49 -14.87 2.06
N GLN A 247 6.98 -15.64 1.08
CA GLN A 247 7.15 -17.09 1.26
C GLN A 247 8.12 -17.46 2.39
N GLU A 248 9.19 -16.67 2.57
CA GLU A 248 10.18 -16.89 3.63
C GLU A 248 9.62 -16.50 5.00
N GLU A 249 8.92 -15.37 5.08
CA GLU A 249 8.27 -14.90 6.31
C GLU A 249 7.18 -15.88 6.74
N LEU A 250 6.39 -16.40 5.79
CA LEU A 250 5.29 -17.33 6.03
C LEU A 250 5.76 -18.76 6.37
N LYS A 251 7.03 -19.11 6.09
CA LYS A 251 7.54 -20.46 6.35
C LYS A 251 7.49 -20.81 7.85
N GLY A 252 6.68 -21.82 8.21
CA GLY A 252 6.50 -22.26 9.58
C GLY A 252 5.63 -21.34 10.45
N SER A 253 4.97 -20.35 9.86
CA SER A 253 3.96 -19.55 10.58
C SER A 253 2.59 -20.21 10.57
N SER A 254 1.77 -19.87 11.56
CA SER A 254 0.35 -20.21 11.67
C SER A 254 -0.49 -18.94 11.80
N PRO A 255 -1.76 -18.94 11.38
CA PRO A 255 -2.63 -17.80 11.64
C PRO A 255 -2.83 -17.61 13.15
N GLY A 256 -2.75 -16.37 13.60
CA GLY A 256 -3.05 -15.91 14.95
C GLY A 256 -4.49 -15.44 15.07
N ASN A 257 -4.74 -14.47 15.95
CA ASN A 257 -6.08 -13.95 16.19
C ASN A 257 -6.57 -13.09 15.02
N THR A 258 -7.47 -13.63 14.21
CA THR A 258 -8.12 -12.91 13.11
C THR A 258 -9.19 -11.96 13.66
N VAL A 259 -9.13 -10.69 13.26
CA VAL A 259 -10.06 -9.66 13.76
C VAL A 259 -10.78 -8.97 12.61
N LEU A 260 -12.08 -8.73 12.79
CA LEU A 260 -12.89 -7.90 11.89
C LEU A 260 -12.70 -6.42 12.24
N VAL A 261 -12.44 -5.61 11.23
CA VAL A 261 -12.37 -4.16 11.34
C VAL A 261 -13.51 -3.56 10.53
N HIS A 262 -14.27 -2.66 11.16
CA HIS A 262 -15.33 -1.93 10.51
C HIS A 262 -14.80 -0.62 9.91
N SER A 263 -15.01 -0.41 8.63
CA SER A 263 -14.69 0.85 8.01
C SER A 263 -15.72 1.92 8.41
N LEU A 264 -15.22 3.06 8.87
CA LEU A 264 -16.04 4.25 9.12
C LEU A 264 -16.10 5.17 7.89
N ASN A 265 -15.44 4.78 6.80
CA ASN A 265 -15.45 5.50 5.53
C ASN A 265 -16.14 4.65 4.47
N LYS A 266 -17.23 5.16 3.89
CA LYS A 266 -18.04 4.48 2.87
C LYS A 266 -17.25 4.04 1.62
N ASN A 267 -16.09 4.63 1.37
CA ASN A 267 -15.23 4.28 0.23
C ASN A 267 -14.39 3.03 0.49
N TYR A 268 -14.30 2.59 1.75
CA TYR A 268 -13.51 1.43 2.16
C TYR A 268 -14.45 0.35 2.71
N PRO A 269 -14.26 -0.93 2.30
CA PRO A 269 -15.04 -2.03 2.84
C PRO A 269 -14.65 -2.33 4.29
N ASP A 270 -15.50 -3.08 5.00
CA ASP A 270 -15.05 -3.79 6.20
C ASP A 270 -14.01 -4.85 5.78
N TYR A 271 -13.10 -5.21 6.68
CA TYR A 271 -12.03 -6.14 6.36
C TYR A 271 -11.57 -6.96 7.55
N TYR A 272 -10.96 -8.12 7.28
CA TYR A 272 -10.24 -8.89 8.28
C TYR A 272 -8.76 -8.52 8.29
N LEU A 273 -8.19 -8.39 9.48
CA LEU A 273 -6.75 -8.44 9.70
C LEU A 273 -6.38 -9.80 10.27
N ILE A 274 -5.40 -10.44 9.63
CA ILE A 274 -4.99 -11.82 9.89
C ILE A 274 -3.49 -11.81 10.17
N PRO A 275 -3.05 -11.81 11.43
CA PRO A 275 -1.66 -12.01 11.75
C PRO A 275 -1.28 -13.46 11.46
N PHE A 276 -0.13 -13.67 10.83
CA PHE A 276 0.54 -14.95 10.74
C PHE A 276 1.75 -14.89 11.66
N GLU A 277 1.86 -15.85 12.57
CA GLU A 277 2.74 -15.80 13.73
C GLU A 277 3.74 -16.96 13.73
N LYS A 278 4.93 -16.72 14.27
CA LYS A 278 5.89 -17.75 14.66
C LYS A 278 6.08 -17.65 16.17
N ASP A 279 5.78 -18.73 16.89
CA ASP A 279 5.87 -18.78 18.35
C ASP A 279 5.11 -17.63 19.05
N GLY A 280 3.94 -17.26 18.51
CA GLY A 280 3.11 -16.16 19.02
C GLY A 280 3.57 -14.74 18.64
N VAL A 281 4.62 -14.62 17.81
CA VAL A 281 5.10 -13.33 17.29
C VAL A 281 4.64 -13.14 15.85
N PRO A 282 3.83 -12.11 15.55
CA PRO A 282 3.45 -11.77 14.19
C PRO A 282 4.67 -11.56 13.28
N VAL A 283 4.66 -12.17 12.10
CA VAL A 283 5.70 -12.01 11.05
C VAL A 283 5.12 -11.47 9.75
N VAL A 284 3.84 -11.70 9.49
CA VAL A 284 3.10 -11.11 8.37
C VAL A 284 1.71 -10.76 8.89
N VAL A 285 1.16 -9.62 8.49
CA VAL A 285 -0.28 -9.36 8.63
C VAL A 285 -0.90 -9.23 7.27
N SER A 286 -1.94 -10.02 7.02
CA SER A 286 -2.73 -9.93 5.80
C SER A 286 -4.03 -9.20 6.07
N LYS A 287 -4.48 -8.46 5.05
CA LYS A 287 -5.78 -7.82 4.97
C LYS A 287 -6.62 -8.54 3.92
N VAL A 288 -7.88 -8.83 4.27
CA VAL A 288 -8.89 -9.37 3.36
C VAL A 288 -10.13 -8.49 3.41
N ASP A 289 -10.46 -7.88 2.28
CA ASP A 289 -11.60 -6.97 2.14
C ASP A 289 -12.90 -7.76 1.98
N LEU A 290 -13.98 -7.28 2.61
CA LEU A 290 -15.34 -7.83 2.50
C LEU A 290 -16.19 -6.92 1.62
N LYS A 291 -16.49 -7.38 0.41
CA LYS A 291 -17.26 -6.63 -0.58
C LYS A 291 -18.55 -7.37 -0.91
N GLY A 292 -19.66 -6.92 -0.32
CA GLY A 292 -20.95 -7.60 -0.45
C GLY A 292 -20.87 -9.00 0.15
N ASP A 293 -21.07 -10.01 -0.70
CA ASP A 293 -20.97 -11.43 -0.36
C ASP A 293 -19.65 -12.06 -0.83
N THR A 294 -18.61 -11.25 -1.08
CA THR A 294 -17.29 -11.72 -1.54
C THR A 294 -16.15 -11.24 -0.65
N ALA A 295 -15.11 -12.07 -0.57
CA ALA A 295 -13.84 -11.78 0.06
C ALA A 295 -12.75 -11.61 -1.00
N VAL A 296 -11.88 -10.62 -0.83
CA VAL A 296 -10.77 -10.33 -1.73
C VAL A 296 -9.50 -10.13 -0.91
N PHE A 297 -8.42 -10.83 -1.26
CA PHE A 297 -7.11 -10.54 -0.67
C PHE A 297 -6.67 -9.15 -1.13
N SER A 298 -6.48 -8.24 -0.18
CA SER A 298 -6.28 -6.82 -0.48
C SER A 298 -4.84 -6.37 -0.22
N ALA A 299 -4.25 -6.80 0.90
CA ALA A 299 -2.89 -6.41 1.23
C ALA A 299 -2.20 -7.42 2.16
N GLY A 300 -0.87 -7.30 2.25
CA GLY A 300 -0.07 -8.00 3.25
C GLY A 300 1.16 -7.18 3.62
N ALA A 301 1.60 -7.26 4.86
CA ALA A 301 2.78 -6.55 5.35
C ALA A 301 3.71 -7.50 6.09
N ALA A 302 4.97 -7.57 5.68
CA ALA A 302 6.01 -8.32 6.40
C ALA A 302 6.51 -7.48 7.58
N LEU A 303 6.40 -8.01 8.79
CA LEU A 303 6.73 -7.26 9.99
C LEU A 303 8.24 -7.31 10.29
N GLU A 304 8.78 -6.17 10.69
CA GLU A 304 10.16 -6.14 11.19
C GLU A 304 10.28 -6.87 12.53
N LYS A 305 11.45 -7.45 12.76
CA LYS A 305 11.73 -8.24 13.96
C LYS A 305 11.63 -7.35 15.21
N GLY A 306 10.58 -7.56 16.00
CA GLY A 306 10.32 -6.77 17.22
C GLY A 306 9.12 -5.83 17.13
N ALA A 307 8.45 -5.72 15.98
CA ALA A 307 7.15 -5.06 15.87
C ALA A 307 6.09 -5.89 16.62
N SER A 308 5.79 -5.52 17.87
CA SER A 308 4.97 -6.34 18.76
C SER A 308 3.50 -5.96 18.79
N SER A 309 3.11 -4.75 18.38
CA SER A 309 1.70 -4.36 18.39
C SER A 309 1.37 -3.36 17.29
N ILE A 310 0.41 -3.74 16.45
CA ILE A 310 -0.16 -2.89 15.40
C ILE A 310 -1.40 -2.15 15.94
N LYS A 311 -1.90 -2.60 17.09
CA LYS A 311 -2.98 -2.03 17.88
C LYS A 311 -2.83 -2.51 19.33
N PRO A 312 -3.35 -1.77 20.33
CA PRO A 312 -3.47 -2.31 21.68
C PRO A 312 -4.40 -3.54 21.69
N ASP A 313 -4.15 -4.47 22.58
CA ASP A 313 -5.15 -5.50 22.87
C ASP A 313 -6.38 -4.90 23.55
N LEU A 314 -7.48 -5.66 23.64
CA LEU A 314 -8.73 -5.14 24.19
C LEU A 314 -8.59 -4.78 25.68
N ASP A 315 -7.78 -5.52 26.44
CA ASP A 315 -7.62 -5.31 27.88
C ASP A 315 -6.78 -4.06 28.16
N GLU A 316 -5.71 -3.84 27.39
CA GLU A 316 -4.93 -2.61 27.38
C GLU A 316 -5.81 -1.40 27.03
N ALA A 317 -6.62 -1.53 25.98
CA ALA A 317 -7.51 -0.46 25.54
C ALA A 317 -8.57 -0.14 26.61
N ARG A 318 -9.15 -1.15 27.26
CA ARG A 318 -10.10 -0.97 28.37
C ARG A 318 -9.46 -0.29 29.58
N LYS A 319 -8.25 -0.68 29.97
CA LYS A 319 -7.52 -0.03 31.07
C LYS A 319 -7.24 1.45 30.78
N ALA A 320 -6.85 1.77 29.55
CA ALA A 320 -6.63 3.16 29.15
C ALA A 320 -7.92 3.98 29.24
N LEU A 321 -9.05 3.39 28.82
CA LEU A 321 -10.37 3.99 28.86
C LEU A 321 -10.88 4.22 30.29
N GLU A 322 -10.71 3.22 31.17
CA GLU A 322 -11.04 3.30 32.60
C GLU A 322 -10.23 4.39 33.29
N TYR A 323 -8.91 4.45 33.03
CA TYR A 323 -8.04 5.48 33.59
C TYR A 323 -8.43 6.89 33.14
N ALA A 324 -8.94 7.02 31.92
CA ALA A 324 -9.46 8.29 31.38
C ALA A 324 -10.85 8.67 31.92
N GLY A 325 -11.48 7.82 32.74
CA GLY A 325 -12.78 8.08 33.36
C GLY A 325 -14.01 7.63 32.55
N TYR A 326 -13.82 6.77 31.54
CA TYR A 326 -14.87 6.29 30.63
C TYR A 326 -15.15 4.79 30.78
N GLY A 327 -15.05 4.26 32.01
CA GLY A 327 -15.19 2.83 32.29
C GLY A 327 -16.60 2.24 32.08
N ASP A 328 -17.61 3.07 31.82
CA ASP A 328 -18.99 2.69 31.53
C ASP A 328 -19.25 2.35 30.04
N LEU A 329 -18.26 2.54 29.17
CA LEU A 329 -18.35 2.19 27.75
C LEU A 329 -18.07 0.68 27.54
N GLU A 330 -19.13 -0.12 27.56
CA GLU A 330 -19.03 -1.60 27.56
C GLU A 330 -18.81 -2.20 26.17
N ASN A 331 -19.48 -1.67 25.14
CA ASN A 331 -19.41 -2.19 23.78
C ASN A 331 -18.07 -1.82 23.15
N ALA A 332 -17.41 -2.78 22.51
CA ALA A 332 -16.13 -2.56 21.85
C ALA A 332 -16.11 -3.22 20.47
N ARG A 333 -15.60 -2.50 19.47
CA ARG A 333 -15.30 -3.04 18.14
C ARG A 333 -14.08 -2.36 17.55
N LEU A 334 -13.41 -3.02 16.60
CA LEU A 334 -12.34 -2.37 15.85
C LEU A 334 -12.92 -1.59 14.69
N VAL A 335 -12.40 -0.39 14.50
CA VAL A 335 -12.81 0.52 13.44
C VAL A 335 -11.61 1.17 12.78
N TRP A 336 -11.79 1.61 11.53
CA TRP A 336 -10.77 2.37 10.83
C TRP A 336 -11.37 3.37 9.82
N LYS A 337 -10.68 4.49 9.63
CA LYS A 337 -10.78 5.40 8.50
C LYS A 337 -9.47 6.20 8.42
N PRO A 338 -9.09 6.76 7.26
CA PRO A 338 -7.96 7.68 7.20
C PRO A 338 -8.23 8.91 8.08
N CYS A 339 -7.37 9.16 9.07
CA CYS A 339 -7.51 10.24 10.04
C CYS A 339 -6.17 10.59 10.72
N GLU A 340 -6.08 11.73 11.40
CA GLU A 340 -4.84 12.16 12.08
C GLU A 340 -4.28 11.12 13.07
N GLN A 341 -5.15 10.32 13.69
CA GLN A 341 -4.76 9.31 14.68
C GLN A 341 -4.27 8.01 14.04
N THR A 342 -4.73 7.68 12.84
CA THR A 342 -4.30 6.49 12.09
C THR A 342 -4.49 6.71 10.59
N MET A 343 -3.39 6.57 9.84
CA MET A 343 -3.39 6.66 8.38
C MET A 343 -3.32 5.26 7.74
N SER A 344 -3.13 4.18 8.52
CA SER A 344 -2.90 2.83 8.00
C SER A 344 -4.02 1.87 8.40
N GLU A 345 -4.58 1.16 7.42
CA GLU A 345 -5.59 0.10 7.62
C GLU A 345 -5.09 -1.05 8.50
N PHE A 346 -3.77 -1.22 8.60
CA PHE A 346 -3.21 -2.22 9.49
C PHE A 346 -3.32 -1.83 10.96
N MET A 347 -3.52 -0.54 11.26
CA MET A 347 -3.62 0.03 12.60
C MET A 347 -5.03 0.55 12.92
N PRO A 348 -6.01 -0.34 13.07
CA PRO A 348 -7.33 0.07 13.50
C PRO A 348 -7.30 0.53 14.95
N VAL A 349 -8.32 1.31 15.32
CA VAL A 349 -8.55 1.75 16.69
C VAL A 349 -9.74 1.02 17.28
N TRP A 350 -9.76 0.86 18.60
CA TRP A 350 -10.95 0.40 19.30
C TRP A 350 -11.95 1.53 19.40
N GLU A 351 -13.18 1.31 18.95
CA GLU A 351 -14.34 2.15 19.26
C GLU A 351 -15.06 1.54 20.46
N PHE A 352 -15.22 2.35 21.51
CA PHE A 352 -15.99 2.01 22.69
C PHE A 352 -17.28 2.82 22.73
N SER A 353 -18.40 2.18 23.09
CA SER A 353 -19.69 2.86 23.22
C SER A 353 -20.57 2.33 24.35
N ASN A 354 -21.52 3.16 24.80
CA ASN A 354 -22.57 2.79 25.75
C ASN A 354 -23.98 2.95 25.13
N ASN A 355 -25.00 2.58 25.89
CA ASN A 355 -26.41 2.68 25.47
C ASN A 355 -26.91 4.13 25.31
N ALA A 356 -26.13 5.12 25.77
CA ALA A 356 -26.41 6.54 25.57
C ALA A 356 -25.77 7.10 24.28
N ASN A 357 -25.17 6.23 23.44
CA ASN A 357 -24.43 6.59 22.23
C ASN A 357 -23.23 7.52 22.47
N GLU A 358 -22.67 7.51 23.69
CA GLU A 358 -21.34 8.08 23.89
C GLU A 358 -20.32 7.17 23.21
N ILE A 359 -19.34 7.77 22.51
CA ILE A 359 -18.31 7.05 21.77
C ILE A 359 -16.94 7.61 22.13
N LYS A 360 -15.98 6.72 22.37
CA LYS A 360 -14.55 7.03 22.50
C LYS A 360 -13.73 6.07 21.68
N TYR A 361 -12.55 6.52 21.28
CA TYR A 361 -11.61 5.70 20.52
C TYR A 361 -10.34 5.47 21.31
N VAL A 362 -9.75 4.28 21.20
CA VAL A 362 -8.47 3.95 21.83
C VAL A 362 -7.54 3.34 20.80
N GLY A 363 -6.38 3.94 20.62
CA GLY A 363 -5.40 3.56 19.60
C GLY A 363 -3.96 3.74 20.07
N TYR A 364 -3.02 3.23 19.30
CA TYR A 364 -1.59 3.43 19.53
C TYR A 364 -1.12 4.68 18.78
N ASN A 365 -0.56 5.66 19.49
CA ASN A 365 0.08 6.81 18.86
C ASN A 365 1.54 6.46 18.52
N PRO A 366 1.94 6.40 17.23
CA PRO A 366 3.31 6.05 16.83
C PRO A 366 4.36 7.05 17.29
N PHE A 367 4.04 8.34 17.30
CA PHE A 367 4.99 9.42 17.61
C PHE A 367 5.27 9.51 19.10
N GLU A 368 4.23 9.28 19.92
CA GLU A 368 4.37 9.26 21.39
C GLU A 368 4.65 7.85 21.95
N GLN A 369 4.61 6.83 21.11
CA GLN A 369 4.83 5.42 21.44
C GLN A 369 3.98 4.90 22.62
N LYS A 370 2.71 5.34 22.71
CA LYS A 370 1.79 4.93 23.79
C LYS A 370 0.35 4.80 23.33
N VAL A 371 -0.43 4.08 24.13
CA VAL A 371 -1.89 3.98 23.98
C VAL A 371 -2.55 5.29 24.42
N MET A 372 -3.47 5.79 23.60
CA MET A 372 -4.15 7.06 23.79
C MET A 372 -5.66 6.90 23.64
N VAL A 373 -6.42 7.71 24.39
CA VAL A 373 -7.87 7.83 24.28
C VAL A 373 -8.19 9.09 23.49
N TYR A 374 -9.10 8.97 22.53
CA TYR A 374 -9.53 10.06 21.65
C TYR A 374 -11.04 10.26 21.74
N ASP A 375 -11.46 11.51 21.80
CA ASP A 375 -12.87 11.87 21.75
C ASP A 375 -13.47 11.67 20.36
N ASN A 376 -12.66 11.89 19.32
CA ASN A 376 -13.05 11.79 17.92
C ASN A 376 -11.87 11.33 17.07
N LEU A 377 -12.19 10.79 15.89
CA LEU A 377 -11.22 10.56 14.82
C LEU A 377 -11.25 11.73 13.84
N THR A 378 -10.24 12.59 13.91
CA THR A 378 -10.16 13.84 13.16
C THR A 378 -9.79 13.56 11.71
N PRO A 379 -10.62 13.95 10.71
CA PRO A 379 -10.21 13.86 9.31
C PRO A 379 -8.87 14.58 9.11
N SER A 380 -7.95 14.00 8.35
CA SER A 380 -6.75 14.72 7.93
C SER A 380 -7.20 15.94 7.13
N LYS A 381 -7.05 17.14 7.71
CA LYS A 381 -7.18 18.39 6.98
C LYS A 381 -5.85 19.10 7.08
N MET A 382 -5.44 19.77 6.01
CA MET A 382 -4.24 20.61 6.05
C MET A 382 -4.43 21.58 7.22
N ARG A 383 -3.53 21.54 8.19
CA ARG A 383 -3.32 22.69 9.07
C ARG A 383 -2.65 23.73 8.17
N GLY A 384 -3.47 24.63 7.64
CA GLY A 384 -3.01 25.76 6.82
C GLY A 384 -2.11 26.73 7.57
#